data_AF-A0A127SBX1-F1
#
_entry.id   AF-A0A127SBX1-F1
#
_cell.length_a   1.000
_cell.length_b   1.000
_cell.length_c   1.000
_cell.angle_alpha   90.00
_cell.angle_beta   90.00
_cell.angle_gamma   90.00
#
_symmetry.space_group_name_H-M   'P 1'
#
loop_
_entity.id
_entity.type
_entity.pdbx_description
1 polymer ?
#
loop_
_entity_poly.entity_id
_entity_poly.type
_entity_poly.pdbx_seq_one_letter_code
_entity_poly.pdbx_strand_id
1 'polypeptide(L)'
;MFALDIPVETLRRWMTANDLWIPRSKRLKRPYQPHYNRDCFGELIQIDGSYHDWFEGRAAKCCLLVYIDDATGKLLHLRFCEAETTFDYMLSTRAYIEQYGKHLAFYSDKH
;
A
#
# COMPACT_ATOMS: atom_id res chain seq x y z
N MET A 1 9.01 52.41 -8.44
CA MET A 1 8.82 50.97 -8.15
C MET A 1 9.03 50.82 -6.65
N PHE A 2 7.98 50.59 -5.87
CA PHE A 2 8.10 50.52 -4.40
C PHE A 2 8.68 49.16 -4.00
N ALA A 3 9.89 49.16 -3.46
CA ALA A 3 10.46 47.98 -2.82
C ALA A 3 9.90 47.88 -1.41
N LEU A 4 9.08 46.85 -1.15
CA LEU A 4 8.53 46.57 0.17
C LEU A 4 9.56 45.72 0.93
N ASP A 5 10.28 46.32 1.89
CA ASP A 5 11.22 45.60 2.76
C ASP A 5 10.48 45.08 4.00
N ILE A 6 9.70 44.01 3.82
CA ILE A 6 8.95 43.35 4.91
C ILE A 6 9.56 41.99 5.18
N PRO A 7 9.92 41.68 6.46
CA PRO A 7 10.36 40.35 6.84
C PRO A 7 9.32 39.27 6.49
N VAL A 8 9.79 38.15 5.94
CA VAL A 8 8.94 37.04 5.49
C VAL A 8 7.98 36.52 6.57
N GLU A 9 8.42 36.54 7.84
CA GLU A 9 7.59 36.11 8.97
C GLU A 9 6.42 37.06 9.25
N THR A 10 6.63 38.36 9.07
CA THR A 10 5.57 39.37 9.22
C THR A 10 4.50 39.18 8.14
N LEU A 11 4.92 39.01 6.88
CA LEU A 11 4.00 38.71 5.77
C LEU A 11 3.22 37.42 6.02
N ARG A 12 3.88 36.35 6.47
CA ARG A 12 3.22 35.07 6.80
C ARG A 12 2.14 35.25 7.87
N ARG A 13 2.43 35.98 8.95
CA ARG A 13 1.44 36.25 10.02
C ARG A 13 0.26 37.04 9.51
N TRP A 14 0.48 38.06 8.69
CA TRP A 14 -0.61 38.84 8.08
C TRP A 14 -1.47 38.00 7.15
N MET A 15 -0.85 37.17 6.30
CA MET A 15 -1.59 36.27 5.42
C MET A 15 -2.39 35.24 6.21
N THR A 16 -1.86 34.70 7.32
CA THR A 16 -2.62 33.79 8.19
C THR A 16 -3.73 34.50 8.95
N ALA A 17 -3.53 35.73 9.40
CA ALA A 17 -4.55 36.51 10.10
C ALA A 17 -5.71 36.95 9.19
N ASN A 18 -5.46 37.04 7.87
CA ASN A 18 -6.47 37.38 6.86
C ASN A 18 -6.97 36.16 6.07
N ASP A 19 -6.73 34.95 6.58
CA ASP A 19 -7.14 33.68 5.94
C ASP A 19 -6.62 33.45 4.51
N LEU A 20 -5.64 34.23 4.06
CA LEU A 20 -4.95 34.07 2.77
C LEU A 20 -3.92 32.95 2.79
N TRP A 21 -3.48 32.53 3.98
CA TRP A 21 -2.52 31.44 4.17
C TRP A 21 -2.90 30.51 5.30
N ILE A 22 -3.23 29.25 4.95
CA ILE A 22 -3.55 28.19 5.90
C ILE A 22 -2.26 27.48 6.34
N PRO A 23 -1.87 27.55 7.63
CA PRO A 23 -0.72 26.82 8.17
C PRO A 23 -0.87 25.32 7.94
N ARG A 24 0.24 24.62 7.67
CA ARG A 24 0.22 23.18 7.38
C ARG A 24 -0.48 22.35 8.47
N SER A 25 -0.33 22.74 9.74
CA SER A 25 -0.99 22.09 10.89
C SER A 25 -2.51 22.22 10.88
N LYS A 26 -3.05 23.26 10.24
CA LYS A 26 -4.49 23.51 10.10
C LYS A 26 -5.07 23.02 8.77
N ARG A 27 -4.23 22.51 7.85
CA ARG A 27 -4.71 21.92 6.60
C ARG A 27 -5.41 20.60 6.91
N LEU A 28 -6.62 20.42 6.39
CA LEU A 28 -7.32 19.15 6.46
C LEU A 28 -6.46 18.06 5.80
N LYS A 29 -6.43 16.89 6.42
CA LYS A 29 -5.85 15.70 5.77
C LYS A 29 -6.65 15.43 4.50
N ARG A 30 -5.96 14.95 3.46
CA ARG A 30 -6.64 14.50 2.25
C ARG A 30 -7.65 13.42 2.65
N PRO A 31 -8.91 13.50 2.19
CA PRO A 31 -9.88 12.44 2.44
C PRO A 31 -9.33 11.13 1.85
N TYR A 32 -9.47 10.04 2.59
CA TYR A 32 -9.17 8.71 2.10
C TYR A 32 -10.11 8.40 0.92
N GLN A 33 -9.55 8.03 -0.22
CA GLN A 33 -10.32 7.56 -1.36
C GLN A 33 -10.31 6.03 -1.34
N PRO A 34 -11.46 5.38 -1.11
CA PRO A 34 -11.54 3.92 -1.19
C PRO A 34 -11.19 3.46 -2.60
N HIS A 35 -10.38 2.41 -2.70
CA HIS A 35 -10.27 1.63 -3.92
C HIS A 35 -11.46 0.66 -3.96
N TYR A 36 -12.22 0.64 -5.05
CA TYR A 36 -13.23 -0.38 -5.31
C TYR A 36 -12.62 -1.62 -5.91
N ASN A 37 -13.05 -2.79 -5.47
CA ASN A 37 -12.61 -4.06 -6.04
C ASN A 37 -12.89 -4.11 -7.57
N ARG A 38 -12.10 -4.89 -8.29
CA ARG A 38 -12.29 -5.23 -9.70
C ARG A 38 -13.56 -6.05 -9.92
N ASP A 39 -14.02 -6.08 -11.17
CA ASP A 39 -15.28 -6.72 -11.53
C ASP A 39 -15.10 -8.21 -11.82
N CYS A 40 -13.94 -8.61 -12.38
CA CYS A 40 -13.70 -9.98 -12.82
C CYS A 40 -12.53 -10.66 -12.12
N PHE A 41 -12.64 -11.98 -11.96
CA PHE A 41 -11.56 -12.85 -11.49
C PHE A 41 -10.29 -12.68 -12.36
N GLY A 42 -9.15 -12.54 -11.71
CA GLY A 42 -7.84 -12.44 -12.36
C GLY A 42 -7.50 -11.05 -12.90
N GLU A 43 -8.38 -10.05 -12.77
CA GLU A 43 -8.08 -8.66 -13.17
C GLU A 43 -7.06 -7.99 -12.28
N LEU A 44 -7.11 -8.28 -10.98
CA LEU A 44 -6.14 -7.80 -10.01
C LEU A 44 -5.93 -8.86 -8.95
N ILE A 45 -4.68 -9.26 -8.78
CA ILE A 45 -4.27 -10.16 -7.70
C ILE A 45 -3.45 -9.35 -6.71
N GLN A 46 -4.00 -9.18 -5.51
CA GLN A 46 -3.28 -8.57 -4.41
C GLN A 46 -2.28 -9.59 -3.85
N ILE A 47 -1.01 -9.22 -3.78
CA ILE A 47 0.06 -10.02 -3.20
C ILE A 47 0.56 -9.31 -1.95
N ASP A 48 0.67 -10.05 -0.86
CA ASP A 48 1.10 -9.52 0.42
C ASP A 48 1.96 -10.51 1.21
N GLY A 49 2.76 -9.99 2.13
CA GLY A 49 3.64 -10.72 3.03
C GLY A 49 3.20 -10.52 4.48
N SER A 50 2.77 -11.60 5.14
CA SER A 50 2.20 -11.52 6.48
C SER A 50 3.09 -12.20 7.52
N TYR A 51 3.84 -11.41 8.28
CA TYR A 51 4.77 -11.88 9.32
C TYR A 51 4.08 -12.08 10.68
N HIS A 52 3.88 -13.33 11.08
CA HIS A 52 3.26 -13.67 12.36
C HIS A 52 3.85 -14.95 12.99
N ASP A 53 3.47 -15.21 14.24
CA ASP A 53 3.66 -16.51 14.88
C ASP A 53 2.58 -17.50 14.43
N TRP A 54 2.58 -17.82 13.14
CA TRP A 54 1.58 -18.67 12.50
C TRP A 54 1.46 -20.06 13.12
N PHE A 55 2.52 -20.52 13.77
CA PHE A 55 2.59 -21.83 14.39
C PHE A 55 2.44 -21.80 15.91
N GLU A 56 2.13 -20.62 16.49
CA GLU A 56 1.84 -20.47 17.92
C GLU A 56 2.96 -21.04 18.81
N GLY A 57 4.21 -20.71 18.49
CA GLY A 57 5.39 -21.18 19.22
C GLY A 57 5.87 -22.59 18.89
N ARG A 58 5.20 -23.32 17.97
CA ARG A 58 5.65 -24.65 17.51
C ARG A 58 6.76 -24.59 16.45
N ALA A 59 7.00 -23.41 15.87
CA ALA A 59 8.08 -23.13 14.96
C ALA A 59 8.52 -21.67 15.11
N ALA A 60 9.63 -21.30 14.46
CA ALA A 60 10.03 -19.90 14.36
C ALA A 60 8.97 -19.07 13.63
N LYS A 61 8.84 -17.79 14.01
CA LYS A 61 8.02 -16.83 13.26
C LYS A 61 8.49 -16.79 11.81
N CYS A 62 7.52 -16.73 10.90
CA CYS A 62 7.77 -16.75 9.46
C CYS A 62 6.79 -15.83 8.75
N CYS A 63 7.06 -15.57 7.47
CA CYS A 63 6.15 -14.84 6.59
C CYS A 63 5.23 -15.82 5.86
N LEU A 64 3.96 -15.45 5.73
CA LEU A 64 3.02 -16.10 4.81
C LEU A 64 2.85 -15.19 3.60
N LEU A 65 3.33 -15.63 2.44
CA LEU A 65 3.00 -15.00 1.17
C LEU A 65 1.59 -15.41 0.77
N VAL A 66 0.77 -14.42 0.44
CA VAL A 66 -0.63 -14.61 0.07
C VAL A 66 -0.93 -13.93 -1.26
N TYR A 67 -1.74 -14.59 -2.08
CA TYR A 67 -2.27 -14.08 -3.35
C TYR A 67 -3.78 -14.09 -3.25
N ILE A 68 -4.40 -12.92 -3.32
CA ILE A 68 -5.85 -12.73 -3.15
C ILE A 68 -6.41 -12.14 -4.43
N ASP A 69 -7.43 -12.77 -4.98
CA ASP A 69 -8.21 -12.18 -6.05
C ASP A 69 -9.03 -11.01 -5.54
N ASP A 70 -8.82 -9.83 -6.10
CA ASP A 70 -9.48 -8.59 -5.65
C ASP A 70 -11.01 -8.62 -5.87
N ALA A 71 -11.46 -9.19 -6.98
CA ALA A 71 -12.89 -9.25 -7.33
C ALA A 71 -13.67 -10.22 -6.44
N THR A 72 -13.09 -11.38 -6.12
CA THR A 72 -13.79 -12.48 -5.42
C THR A 72 -13.37 -12.67 -3.96
N GLY A 73 -12.26 -12.07 -3.53
CA GLY A 73 -11.65 -12.31 -2.21
C GLY A 73 -11.03 -13.70 -2.06
N LYS A 74 -10.89 -14.45 -3.16
CA LYS A 74 -10.40 -15.84 -3.11
C LYS A 74 -8.89 -15.88 -2.86
N LEU A 75 -8.48 -16.71 -1.90
CA LEU A 75 -7.06 -17.06 -1.70
C LEU A 75 -6.62 -17.99 -2.83
N LEU A 76 -5.77 -17.50 -3.72
CA LEU A 76 -5.27 -18.24 -4.89
C LEU A 76 -3.95 -18.94 -4.61
N HIS A 77 -3.10 -18.35 -3.76
CA HIS A 77 -1.83 -18.98 -3.40
C HIS A 77 -1.43 -18.59 -1.98
N LEU A 78 -0.88 -19.56 -1.25
CA LEU A 78 -0.41 -19.42 0.12
C LEU A 78 0.90 -20.17 0.25
N ARG A 79 1.92 -19.51 0.78
CA ARG A 79 3.24 -20.13 1.00
C ARG A 79 3.91 -19.55 2.23
N PHE A 80 4.30 -20.42 3.16
CA PHE A 80 5.19 -20.03 4.24
C PHE A 80 6.63 -19.90 3.73
N CYS A 81 7.29 -18.80 4.07
CA CYS A 81 8.71 -18.56 3.84
C CYS A 81 9.38 -18.01 5.10
N GLU A 82 10.67 -18.32 5.27
CA GLU A 82 11.43 -17.83 6.43
C GLU A 82 11.61 -16.30 6.37
N ALA A 83 11.78 -15.75 5.17
CA ALA A 83 11.86 -14.33 4.90
C ALA A 83 11.11 -13.97 3.61
N GLU A 84 10.64 -12.74 3.53
CA GLU A 84 10.01 -12.17 2.34
C GLU A 84 11.10 -11.73 1.37
N THR A 85 11.51 -12.66 0.51
CA THR A 85 12.53 -12.41 -0.50
C THR A 85 11.91 -12.32 -1.89
N THR A 86 12.59 -11.64 -2.81
CA THR A 86 12.19 -11.61 -4.22
C THR A 86 12.10 -13.00 -4.83
N PHE A 87 12.99 -13.93 -4.43
CA PHE A 87 12.98 -15.30 -4.95
C PHE A 87 11.76 -16.08 -4.46
N ASP A 88 11.32 -15.88 -3.22
CA ASP A 88 10.09 -16.50 -2.72
C ASP A 88 8.87 -16.02 -3.49
N TYR A 89 8.77 -14.72 -3.77
CA TYR A 89 7.71 -14.20 -4.65
C TYR A 89 7.76 -14.76 -6.06
N MET A 90 8.94 -14.89 -6.67
CA MET A 90 9.06 -15.48 -8.01
C MET A 90 8.60 -16.94 -8.02
N LEU A 91 8.96 -17.72 -7.00
CA LEU A 91 8.58 -19.11 -6.89
C LEU A 91 7.09 -19.29 -6.60
N SER A 92 6.52 -18.47 -5.72
CA SER A 92 5.08 -18.40 -5.48
C SER A 92 4.30 -17.97 -6.72
N THR A 93 4.80 -16.97 -7.45
CA THR A 93 4.21 -16.50 -8.70
C THR A 93 4.18 -17.59 -9.76
N ARG A 94 5.27 -18.37 -9.87
CA ARG A 94 5.30 -19.51 -10.81
C ARG A 94 4.21 -20.52 -10.46
N ALA A 95 4.13 -20.96 -9.20
CA ALA A 95 3.12 -21.92 -8.76
C ALA A 95 1.69 -21.40 -8.97
N TYR A 96 1.48 -20.10 -8.69
CA TYR A 96 0.21 -19.43 -8.97
C TYR A 96 -0.16 -19.48 -10.46
N ILE A 97 0.76 -19.09 -11.36
CA ILE A 97 0.52 -19.06 -12.81
C ILE A 97 0.30 -20.47 -13.36
N GLU A 98 1.04 -21.47 -12.87
CA GLU A 98 0.85 -22.87 -13.28
C GLU A 98 -0.56 -23.39 -12.94
N GLN A 99 -1.16 -22.90 -11.86
CA GLN A 99 -2.49 -23.33 -11.42
C GLN A 99 -3.65 -22.53 -12.02
N TYR A 100 -3.50 -21.21 -12.15
CA TYR A 100 -4.61 -20.30 -12.52
C TYR A 100 -4.40 -19.57 -13.85
N GLY A 101 -3.23 -19.73 -14.46
CA GLY A 101 -2.86 -19.02 -15.68
C GLY A 101 -2.42 -17.57 -15.43
N LYS A 102 -2.32 -16.82 -16.52
CA LYS A 102 -1.87 -15.42 -16.49
C LYS A 102 -3.01 -14.50 -16.06
N HIS A 103 -2.78 -13.78 -14.97
CA HIS A 103 -3.61 -12.67 -14.49
C HIS A 103 -3.27 -11.37 -15.24
N LEU A 104 -4.10 -10.34 -15.07
CA LEU A 104 -3.92 -9.05 -15.73
C LEU A 104 -2.90 -8.15 -15.00
N ALA A 105 -3.01 -8.02 -13.67
CA ALA A 105 -2.10 -7.20 -12.87
C ALA A 105 -1.89 -7.75 -11.45
N PHE A 106 -0.67 -7.64 -10.94
CA PHE A 106 -0.39 -7.77 -9.51
C PHE A 106 -0.48 -6.42 -8.83
N TYR A 107 -1.01 -6.40 -7.61
CA TYR A 107 -0.95 -5.28 -6.70
C TYR A 107 -0.18 -5.69 -5.45
N SER A 108 0.84 -4.92 -5.10
CA SER A 108 1.61 -5.08 -3.86
C SER A 108 1.70 -3.70 -3.22
N ASP A 109 1.51 -3.62 -1.91
CA ASP A 109 1.72 -2.36 -1.21
C ASP A 109 3.23 -2.00 -1.24
N LYS A 110 3.52 -0.71 -1.40
CA LYS A 110 4.87 -0.20 -1.25
C LYS A 110 5.07 0.14 0.22
N HIS A 111 5.78 -0.73 0.92
CA HIS A 111 6.43 -0.39 2.19
C HIS A 111 7.88 0.03 1.96
#